data_AF-A0A1S8TS63-F1
#
_entry.id   AF-A0A1S8TS63-F1
#
_cell.length_a   1.000
_cell.length_b   1.000
_cell.length_c   1.000
_cell.angle_alpha   90.00
_cell.angle_beta   90.00
_cell.angle_gamma   90.00
#
_symmetry.space_group_name_H-M   'P 1'
#
loop_
_entity.id
_entity.type
_entity.pdbx_description
1 polymer ?
#
loop_
_entity_poly.entity_id
_entity_poly.type
_entity_poly.pdbx_seq_one_letter_code
_entity_poly.pdbx_strand_id
1 'polypeptide(L)'
;MVKELEIRNIITIEEKQMLWEAVDGINGWNFNPIAVVTNNMEDYYFICKVKTVIKNLEMKLAKVCIKIQEGNNPRLLAIESIS
;
A
#
# COMPACT_ATOMS: atom_id res chain seq x y z
N MET A 1 16.28 -8.84 -15.29
CA MET A 1 14.98 -9.29 -15.83
C MET A 1 13.90 -8.45 -15.18
N VAL A 2 13.06 -7.78 -15.96
CA VAL A 2 11.86 -7.11 -15.41
C VAL A 2 10.82 -8.20 -15.25
N LYS A 3 10.45 -8.56 -14.01
CA LYS A 3 9.28 -9.42 -13.81
C LYS A 3 8.03 -8.61 -14.13
N GLU A 4 7.07 -9.26 -14.76
CA GLU A 4 5.75 -8.70 -15.00
C GLU A 4 5.06 -8.38 -13.66
N LEU A 5 4.25 -7.34 -13.66
CA LEU A 5 3.42 -7.00 -12.50
C LEU A 5 2.26 -7.99 -12.42
N GLU A 6 2.07 -8.55 -11.23
CA GLU A 6 0.96 -9.45 -10.93
C GLU A 6 -0.02 -8.78 -9.98
N ILE A 7 -1.32 -9.03 -10.16
CA ILE A 7 -2.38 -8.58 -9.26
C ILE A 7 -2.76 -9.74 -8.34
N ARG A 8 -2.67 -9.53 -7.03
CA ARG A 8 -3.08 -10.51 -6.01
C ARG A 8 -4.09 -9.91 -5.05
N ASN A 9 -5.09 -10.70 -4.69
CA ASN A 9 -6.08 -10.39 -3.64
C ASN A 9 -5.70 -11.00 -2.27
N ILE A 10 -4.75 -11.94 -2.25
CA ILE A 10 -4.15 -12.47 -1.03
C ILE A 10 -2.89 -11.65 -0.74
N ILE A 11 -2.93 -10.91 0.37
CA ILE A 11 -1.84 -10.08 0.87
C ILE A 11 -1.22 -10.77 2.07
N THR A 12 0.08 -11.02 2.02
CA THR A 12 0.80 -11.72 3.09
C THR A 12 0.99 -10.84 4.33
N ILE A 13 1.45 -11.45 5.43
CA ILE A 13 1.73 -10.72 6.67
C ILE A 13 2.90 -9.75 6.46
N GLU A 14 3.93 -10.18 5.74
CA GLU A 14 5.11 -9.39 5.40
C GLU A 14 4.74 -8.17 4.55
N GLU A 15 3.82 -8.35 3.60
CA GLU A 15 3.33 -7.25 2.76
C GLU A 15 2.51 -6.23 3.56
N LYS A 16 1.71 -6.70 4.53
CA LYS A 16 0.98 -5.79 5.44
C LYS A 16 1.95 -5.01 6.31
N GLN A 17 2.98 -5.68 6.84
CA GLN A 17 4.02 -5.04 7.63
C GLN A 17 4.73 -3.95 6.82
N MET A 18 5.10 -4.26 5.58
CA MET A 18 5.69 -3.30 4.65
C MET A 18 4.80 -2.08 4.40
N LEU A 19 3.50 -2.29 4.20
CA LEU A 19 2.53 -1.20 4.07
C LEU A 19 2.51 -0.33 5.33
N TRP A 20 2.45 -0.94 6.51
CA TRP A 20 2.41 -0.22 7.79
C TRP A 20 3.66 0.59 8.04
N GLU A 21 4.84 0.04 7.74
CA GLU A 21 6.12 0.76 7.85
C GLU A 21 6.19 1.93 6.87
N ALA A 22 5.73 1.74 5.62
CA ALA A 22 5.78 2.80 4.63
C ALA A 22 4.83 3.97 4.96
N VAL A 23 3.67 3.70 5.55
CA VAL A 23 2.70 4.74 5.93
C VAL A 23 2.85 5.21 7.37
N ASP A 24 3.89 4.74 8.08
CA ASP A 24 4.18 5.19 9.43
C ASP A 24 4.39 6.72 9.45
N GLY A 25 3.79 7.38 10.43
CA GLY A 25 3.71 8.84 10.50
C GLY A 25 2.51 9.49 9.80
N ILE A 26 1.71 8.76 9.01
CA ILE A 26 0.44 9.27 8.47
C ILE A 26 -0.66 9.09 9.52
N ASN A 27 -0.86 10.14 10.32
CA ASN A 27 -1.85 10.13 11.39
C ASN A 27 -3.29 10.35 10.90
N GLY A 28 -4.24 9.66 11.54
CA GLY A 28 -5.68 9.85 11.32
C GLY A 28 -6.25 9.12 10.09
N TRP A 29 -5.46 8.29 9.40
CA TRP A 29 -5.88 7.45 8.28
C TRP A 29 -5.64 5.99 8.63
N ASN A 30 -6.61 5.13 8.35
CA ASN A 30 -6.47 3.68 8.50
C ASN A 30 -6.52 3.02 7.13
N PHE A 31 -5.42 2.40 6.73
CA PHE A 31 -5.26 1.73 5.45
C PHE A 31 -5.58 0.23 5.61
N ASN A 32 -6.68 -0.21 4.98
CA ASN A 32 -7.03 -1.63 4.91
C ASN A 32 -6.77 -2.15 3.49
N PRO A 33 -5.66 -2.86 3.24
CA PRO A 33 -5.32 -3.33 1.90
C PRO A 33 -6.24 -4.50 1.48
N ILE A 34 -6.75 -4.43 0.26
CA ILE A 34 -7.66 -5.44 -0.34
C ILE A 34 -7.06 -6.13 -1.57
N ALA A 35 -6.06 -5.51 -2.20
CA ALA A 35 -5.28 -6.11 -3.27
C ALA A 35 -3.87 -5.49 -3.29
N VAL A 36 -2.93 -6.20 -3.89
CA VAL A 36 -1.57 -5.72 -4.16
C VAL A 36 -1.23 -6.00 -5.61
N VAL A 37 -0.62 -5.03 -6.27
CA VAL A 37 0.03 -5.19 -7.58
C VAL A 37 1.54 -5.15 -7.35
N THR A 38 2.27 -6.18 -7.74
CA THR A 38 3.71 -6.24 -7.46
C THR A 38 4.46 -7.13 -8.44
N ASN A 39 5.76 -6.87 -8.59
CA ASN A 39 6.71 -7.76 -9.26
C ASN A 39 7.44 -8.70 -8.26
N ASN A 40 7.03 -8.70 -6.98
CA ASN A 40 7.65 -9.41 -5.86
C ASN A 40 9.14 -9.09 -5.69
N MET A 41 9.59 -7.90 -6.11
CA MET A 41 10.98 -7.47 -6.02
C MET A 41 11.06 -6.08 -5.39
N GLU A 42 10.66 -5.05 -6.14
CA GLU A 42 10.84 -3.66 -5.73
C GLU A 42 9.53 -2.89 -5.64
N ASP A 43 8.62 -3.12 -6.59
CA ASP A 43 7.48 -2.23 -6.77
C ASP A 43 6.22 -2.89 -6.19
N TYR A 44 5.57 -2.18 -5.27
CA TYR A 44 4.36 -2.62 -4.58
C TYR A 44 3.31 -1.51 -4.66
N TYR A 45 2.14 -1.85 -5.20
CA TYR A 45 0.99 -0.95 -5.28
C TYR A 45 -0.17 -1.56 -4.51
N PHE A 46 -0.43 -1.08 -3.31
CA PHE A 46 -1.55 -1.57 -2.50
C PHE A 46 -2.82 -0.82 -2.85
N ILE A 47 -3.89 -1.56 -3.14
CA ILE A 47 -5.23 -1.00 -3.21
C ILE A 47 -5.83 -1.10 -1.82
N CYS A 48 -6.10 0.05 -1.20
CA CYS A 48 -6.56 0.16 0.18
C CYS A 48 -7.97 0.76 0.24
N LYS A 49 -8.82 0.19 1.09
CA LYS A 49 -9.95 0.92 1.67
C LYS A 49 -9.42 1.80 2.79
N VAL A 50 -9.53 3.10 2.64
CA VAL A 50 -9.04 4.08 3.63
C VAL A 50 -10.19 4.60 4.46
N LYS A 51 -10.06 4.49 5.79
CA LYS A 51 -10.99 5.11 6.75
C LYS A 51 -10.30 6.28 7.44
N THR A 52 -10.85 7.48 7.33
CA THR A 52 -10.33 8.67 8.04
C THR A 52 -10.96 8.81 9.42
N VAL A 53 -10.16 9.09 10.44
CA VAL A 53 -10.60 9.23 11.84
C VAL A 53 -11.36 10.56 12.08
N ILE A 54 -11.04 11.61 11.30
CA ILE A 54 -11.54 12.98 11.52
C ILE A 54 -12.93 13.21 10.89
N LYS A 55 -13.30 12.41 9.87
CA LYS A 55 -14.62 12.49 9.21
C LYS A 55 -15.22 11.10 9.12
N ASN A 56 -16.32 10.90 9.85
CA ASN A 56 -16.90 9.60 10.13
C ASN A 56 -17.58 8.88 8.95
N LEU A 57 -17.43 9.27 7.67
CA LEU A 57 -18.44 8.84 6.69
C LEU A 57 -18.02 8.33 5.29
N GLU A 58 -16.78 8.45 4.81
CA GLU A 58 -16.46 7.91 3.47
C GLU A 58 -15.24 7.00 3.45
N MET A 59 -15.50 5.71 3.22
CA MET A 59 -14.46 4.79 2.75
C MET A 59 -14.05 5.22 1.34
N LYS A 60 -12.79 5.61 1.18
CA LYS A 60 -12.22 5.92 -0.13
C LYS A 60 -11.30 4.81 -0.56
N LEU A 61 -11.29 4.51 -1.84
CA LEU A 61 -10.27 3.64 -2.42
C LEU A 61 -9.02 4.48 -2.68
N ALA A 62 -7.87 3.96 -2.27
CA ALA A 62 -6.59 4.58 -2.56
C ALA A 62 -5.60 3.54 -3.08
N LYS A 63 -4.75 3.94 -4.02
CA LYS A 63 -3.55 3.21 -4.40
C LYS A 63 -2.37 3.78 -3.62
N VAL A 64 -1.73 2.94 -2.81
CA VAL A 64 -0.52 3.28 -2.06
C VAL A 64 0.68 2.70 -2.81
N CYS A 65 1.53 3.57 -3.35
CA CYS A 65 2.72 3.21 -4.12
C CYS A 65 3.93 3.12 -3.18
N ILE A 66 4.49 1.92 -3.04
CA ILE A 66 5.64 1.63 -2.19
C ILE A 66 6.75 1.04 -3.05
N LYS A 67 7.97 1.48 -2.78
CA LYS A 67 9.17 0.92 -3.39
C LYS A 67 10.09 0.36 -2.32
N ILE A 68 10.54 -0.86 -2.50
CA ILE A 68 11.59 -1.51 -1.72
C ILE A 68 12.86 -1.42 -2.55
N GLN A 69 13.91 -0.87 -1.96
CA GLN A 69 15.26 -1.00 -2.50
C GLN A 69 15.96 -2.12 -1.73
N GLU A 70 16.75 -2.94 -2.42
CA GLU A 70 17.46 -4.07 -1.80
C GLU A 70 18.25 -3.60 -0.56
N GLY A 71 17.98 -4.21 0.60
CA GLY A 71 18.61 -3.87 1.88
C GLY A 71 18.05 -2.65 2.62
N ASN A 72 17.01 -1.99 2.10
CA ASN A 72 16.42 -0.78 2.69
C ASN A 72 14.96 -0.99 3.14
N ASN A 73 14.51 -0.10 4.02
CA ASN A 73 13.13 -0.06 4.48
C ASN A 73 12.15 0.28 3.34
N PRO A 74 10.89 -0.19 3.42
CA PRO A 74 9.85 0.19 2.49
C PRO A 74 9.66 1.71 2.44
N ARG A 75 9.69 2.30 1.24
CA ARG A 75 9.52 3.74 1.06
C ARG A 75 8.19 4.05 0.39
N LEU A 76 7.38 4.89 1.04
CA LEU A 76 6.20 5.48 0.42
C LEU A 76 6.60 6.46 -0.69
N LEU A 77 6.06 6.24 -1.88
CA LEU A 77 6.25 7.13 -3.04
C LEU A 77 5.04 8.05 -3.24
N ALA A 78 3.83 7.51 -3.17
CA ALA A 78 2.60 8.25 -3.41
C ALA A 78 1.37 7.56 -2.78
N ILE A 79 0.34 8.36 -2.53
CA ILE A 79 -1.01 7.89 -2.22
C ILE A 79 -1.95 8.56 -3.22
N GLU A 80 -2.59 7.76 -4.05
CA GLU A 80 -3.49 8.24 -5.11
C GLU A 80 -4.93 7.84 -4.77
N SER A 81 -5.85 8.81 -4.76
CA SER A 81 -7.28 8.51 -4.64
C SER A 81 -7.77 7.82 -5.91
N ILE A 82 -8.58 6.78 -5.75
CA ILE A 82 -9.32 6.14 -6.84
C ILE A 82 -10.76 6.64 -6.73
N SER A 83 -11.18 7.44 -7.70
CA SER A 83 -12.51 8.08 -7.79
C SER A 83 -13.31 7.52 -8.95
#